data_AF-A0A5T1QTU9-F1
#
_entry.id   AF-A0A5T1QTU9-F1
#
_cell.length_a   1.000
_cell.length_b   1.000
_cell.length_c   1.000
_cell.angle_alpha   90.00
_cell.angle_beta   90.00
_cell.angle_gamma   90.00
#
_symmetry.space_group_name_H-M   'P 1'
#
loop_
_entity.id
_entity.type
_entity.pdbx_description
1 polymer ?
#
loop_
_entity_poly.entity_id
_entity_poly.type
_entity_poly.pdbx_seq_one_letter_code
_entity_poly.pdbx_strand_id
1 'polypeptide(L)' 'MNYMVSIEESIKDILITPLGSRVMRPEYGSLLYTLIDRKIDDDFKIKLTRYTAEA' A
#
# COMPACT_ATOMS: atom_id res chain seq x y z
N MET A 1 15.83 -2.10 -23.48
CA MET A 1 14.82 -2.05 -22.41
C MET A 1 15.40 -2.66 -21.15
N ASN A 2 15.64 -1.86 -20.11
CA ASN A 2 16.02 -2.40 -18.81
C ASN A 2 14.77 -3.04 -18.18
N TYR A 3 14.75 -4.36 -18.12
CA TYR A 3 13.68 -5.15 -17.47
C TYR A 3 13.87 -5.23 -15.94
N MET A 4 14.48 -4.23 -15.33
CA MET A 4 14.74 -4.21 -13.90
C MET A 4 13.86 -3.16 -13.24
N VAL A 5 12.73 -3.62 -12.69
CA VAL A 5 11.95 -2.83 -11.73
C VAL A 5 12.86 -2.58 -10.54
N SER A 6 13.07 -1.30 -10.20
CA SER A 6 13.80 -0.95 -8.99
C SER A 6 12.98 -1.35 -7.76
N ILE A 7 13.66 -1.57 -6.63
CA ILE A 7 12.98 -1.87 -5.37
C ILE A 7 11.99 -0.74 -5.02
N GLU A 8 12.37 0.51 -5.28
CA GLU A 8 11.50 1.68 -5.10
C GLU A 8 10.21 1.59 -5.91
N GLU A 9 10.31 1.26 -7.20
CA GLU A 9 9.13 1.15 -8.06
C GLU A 9 8.24 -0.02 -7.63
N SER A 10 8.84 -1.12 -7.16
CA SER A 10 8.10 -2.24 -6.59
C SER A 10 7.37 -1.86 -5.29
N ILE A 11 8.03 -1.13 -4.38
CA ILE A 11 7.41 -0.66 -3.14
C ILE A 11 6.24 0.27 -3.46
N LYS A 12 6.44 1.19 -4.41
CA LYS A 12 5.40 2.11 -4.85
C LYS A 12 4.19 1.36 -5.42
N ASP A 13 4.39 0.37 -6.28
CA ASP A 13 3.30 -0.46 -6.84
C ASP A 13 2.51 -1.18 -5.74
N ILE A 14 3.19 -1.73 -4.73
CA ILE A 14 2.55 -2.37 -3.56
C ILE A 14 1.70 -1.36 -2.80
N LEU A 15 2.27 -0.22 -2.40
CA LEU A 15 1.60 0.73 -1.52
C LEU A 15 0.38 1.40 -2.17
N ILE A 16 0.42 1.64 -3.48
CA ILE A 16 -0.71 2.27 -4.21
C ILE A 16 -1.79 1.27 -4.65
N THR A 17 -1.50 -0.03 -4.66
CA THR A 17 -2.48 -1.06 -5.04
C THR A 17 -3.42 -1.33 -3.85
N PRO A 18 -4.75 -1.16 -3.99
CA PRO A 18 -5.68 -1.52 -2.94
C PRO A 18 -5.66 -3.03 -2.68
N LEU A 19 -5.51 -3.44 -1.42
CA LEU A 19 -5.55 -4.84 -1.03
C LEU A 19 -6.84 -5.51 -1.52
N GLY A 20 -6.72 -6.71 -2.11
CA GLY A 20 -7.85 -7.46 -2.68
C GLY A 20 -8.26 -7.02 -4.10
N SER A 21 -7.67 -5.96 -4.66
CA SER A 21 -8.02 -5.51 -6.02
C SER A 21 -7.48 -6.41 -7.14
N ARG A 22 -6.37 -7.13 -6.92
CA ARG A 22 -5.79 -8.04 -7.90
C ARG A 22 -6.42 -9.43 -7.81
N VAL A 23 -7.17 -9.81 -8.85
CA VAL A 23 -7.84 -11.12 -8.94
C VAL A 23 -6.90 -12.31 -8.72
N MET A 24 -5.72 -12.29 -9.37
CA MET A 24 -4.76 -13.40 -9.30
C MET A 24 -3.84 -13.37 -8.07
N ARG A 25 -3.80 -12.25 -7.34
CA ARG A 25 -2.95 -12.05 -6.15
C ARG A 25 -3.70 -11.16 -5.14
N PRO A 26 -4.76 -11.67 -4.49
CA PRO A 26 -5.61 -10.85 -3.63
C PRO A 26 -4.86 -10.29 -2.41
N GLU A 27 -3.82 -10.97 -1.93
CA GLU A 27 -2.97 -10.53 -0.82
C GLU A 27 -1.98 -9.43 -1.22
N TYR A 28 -1.86 -9.08 -2.51
CA TYR A 28 -0.96 -8.04 -2.98
C TYR A 28 -1.62 -6.65 -2.87
N GLY A 29 -0.98 -5.76 -2.12
CA GLY A 29 -1.40 -4.37 -1.98
C GLY A 29 -1.39 -3.92 -0.52
N SER A 30 -1.97 -2.74 -0.27
CA SER A 30 -2.05 -2.17 1.08
C SER A 30 -3.47 -1.73 1.45
N LEU A 31 -3.70 -1.51 2.74
CA LEU A 31 -4.94 -0.91 3.25
C LEU A 31 -4.88 0.63 3.28
N LEU A 32 -3.84 1.25 2.72
CA LEU A 32 -3.67 2.71 2.76
C LEU A 32 -4.82 3.47 2.09
N TYR A 33 -5.50 2.87 1.11
CA TYR A 33 -6.67 3.47 0.47
C TYR A 33 -7.83 3.72 1.46
N THR A 34 -7.90 2.97 2.56
CA THR A 34 -8.92 3.18 3.62
C THR A 34 -8.66 4.43 4.46
N LEU A 35 -7.47 5.03 4.32
CA LEU A 35 -7.07 6.25 5.02
C LEU A 35 -7.29 7.52 4.19
N ILE A 36 -7.68 7.39 2.92
CA ILE A 36 -7.98 8.53 2.05
C ILE A 36 -9.13 9.35 2.67
N ASP A 37 -8.98 10.67 2.65
CA ASP A 37 -9.93 11.65 3.19
C ASP A 37 -10.27 11.52 4.70
N ARG A 38 -9.52 10.70 5.44
CA ARG A 38 -9.64 10.64 6.90
C ARG A 38 -8.94 11.81 7.57
N LYS A 39 -9.47 12.22 8.74
CA LYS A 39 -8.80 13.17 9.62
C LYS A 39 -7.44 12.61 10.07
N ILE A 40 -6.41 13.47 10.09
CA ILE A 40 -5.08 13.13 10.61
C ILE A 40 -5.10 13.26 12.15
N ASP A 41 -5.52 12.20 12.82
CA ASP A 41 -5.45 12.03 14.27
C ASP A 41 -4.42 10.96 14.66
N ASP A 42 -4.35 10.60 15.95
CA ASP A 42 -3.38 9.60 16.41
C ASP A 42 -3.72 8.18 15.94
N ASP A 43 -5.00 7.85 15.75
CA ASP A 43 -5.42 6.58 15.16
C ASP A 43 -4.99 6.50 13.68
N PHE A 44 -5.13 7.59 12.93
CA PHE A 44 -4.64 7.69 11.56
C PHE A 44 -3.14 7.41 11.47
N LYS A 45 -2.32 8.02 12.33
CA LYS A 45 -0.86 7.81 12.33
C LYS A 45 -0.49 6.36 12.64
N ILE A 46 -1.14 5.76 13.63
CA ILE A 46 -0.91 4.35 14.00
C ILE A 46 -1.28 3.44 12.82
N LYS A 47 -2.45 3.65 12.20
CA LYS A 47 -2.88 2.87 11.03
C LYS A 47 -1.98 3.07 9.83
N LEU A 48 -1.51 4.30 9.56
CA LEU A 48 -0.56 4.59 8.49
C LEU A 48 0.72 3.76 8.64
N THR A 49 1.34 3.79 9.82
CA THR A 49 2.57 3.01 10.09
C THR A 49 2.31 1.51 9.98
N ARG A 50 1.21 1.04 10.56
CA ARG A 50 0.84 -0.38 10.52
C ARG A 50 0.61 -0.88 9.09
N TYR A 51 -0.24 -0.20 8.32
CA TYR A 51 -0.59 -0.60 6.95
C TYR A 51 0.60 -0.50 6.00
N THR A 52 1.55 0.40 6.25
CA THR A 52 2.80 0.45 5.46
C THR A 52 3.74 -0.71 5.80
N ALA A 53 3.77 -1.16 7.07
CA ALA A 53 4.63 -2.26 7.50
C ALA A 53 4.06 -3.65 7.17
N GLU A 54 2.73 -3.78 7.04
CA GLU A 54 2.03 -5.02 6.70
C GLU A 54 1.95 -5.27 5.18
N ALA A 55 2.18 -4.25 4.34
CA ALA A 55 2.13 -4.33 2.88
C ALA A 55 3.41 -4.95 2.29
#